data_AF-A0A928TFX7-F1
#
_entry.id   AF-A0A928TFX7-F1
#
_cell.length_a   1.000
_cell.length_b   1.000
_cell.length_c   1.000
_cell.angle_alpha   90.00
_cell.angle_beta   90.00
_cell.angle_gamma   90.00
#
_symmetry.space_group_name_H-M   'P 1'
#
loop_
_entity.id
_entity.type
_entity.pdbx_description
1 polymer ?
#
loop_
_entity_poly.entity_id
_entity_poly.type
_entity_poly.pdbx_seq_one_letter_code
_entity_poly.pdbx_strand_id
1 'polypeptide(L)' 'MVSGIERLSPRECDVAALLAQGLANKQIADSLGISQSRVKDVVEDILKKLGAPNRAAAAALWAQWASK' A
#
# COMPACT_ATOMS: atom_id res chain seq x y z
N MET A 1 -2.65 -7.93 19.27
CA MET A 1 -2.44 -8.28 17.86
C MET A 1 -1.67 -7.12 17.24
N VAL A 2 -0.39 -7.31 16.92
CA VAL A 2 0.40 -6.28 16.23
C VAL A 2 -0.07 -6.28 14.78
N SER A 3 -0.66 -5.17 14.33
CA SER A 3 -1.13 -5.03 12.96
C SER A 3 0.07 -4.95 12.02
N GLY A 4 0.10 -5.72 10.92
CA GLY A 4 1.16 -5.64 9.91
C GLY A 4 1.37 -4.22 9.34
N ILE A 5 0.36 -3.37 9.49
CA ILE A 5 0.34 -1.96 9.08
C ILE A 5 1.34 -1.12 9.89
N GLU A 6 1.55 -1.41 11.18
CA GLU A 6 2.53 -0.70 12.02
C GLU A 6 3.98 -0.99 11.60
N ARG A 7 4.20 -2.01 10.74
CA ARG A 7 5.51 -2.37 10.19
C ARG A 7 5.78 -1.73 8.82
N LEU A 8 4.82 -1.00 8.28
CA LEU A 8 5.02 -0.25 7.05
C LEU A 8 5.87 0.99 7.34
N SER A 9 6.85 1.23 6.47
CA SER A 9 7.61 2.46 6.45
C SER A 9 6.71 3.63 6.00
N PRO A 10 7.09 4.89 6.28
CA PRO A 10 6.31 6.05 5.85
C PRO A 10 5.98 6.04 4.34
N ARG A 11 6.92 5.61 3.51
CA ARG A 11 6.71 5.54 2.06
C ARG A 11 5.77 4.41 1.64
N GLU A 12 5.78 3.29 2.37
CA GLU A 12 4.82 2.21 2.16
C GLU A 12 3.42 2.63 2.61
N CYS A 13 3.31 3.42 3.68
CA CYS A 13 2.05 4.02 4.12
C CYS A 13 1.46 4.93 3.04
N ASP A 14 2.26 5.80 2.42
CA ASP A 14 1.81 6.65 1.32
C ASP A 14 1.25 5.83 0.14
N VAL A 15 1.98 4.78 -0.26
CA VAL A 15 1.55 3.89 -1.33
C VAL A 15 0.30 3.11 -0.94
N ALA A 16 0.22 2.60 0.30
CA ALA A 16 -0.94 1.86 0.81
C ALA A 16 -2.20 2.75 0.88
N ALA A 17 -2.07 4.01 1.26
CA ALA A 17 -3.16 4.99 1.28
C ALA A 17 -3.72 5.27 -0.12
N LEU A 18 -2.86 5.43 -1.12
CA LEU A 18 -3.28 5.63 -2.51
C LEU A 18 -3.85 4.34 -3.11
N LEU A 19 -3.30 3.17 -2.72
CA LEU A 19 -3.86 1.86 -3.07
C LEU A 19 -5.27 1.68 -2.55
N ALA A 20 -5.54 2.08 -1.30
CA ALA A 20 -6.85 2.00 -0.67
C ALA A 20 -7.90 2.90 -1.35
N GLN A 21 -7.46 3.99 -1.98
CA GLN A 21 -8.31 4.85 -2.82
C GLN A 21 -8.57 4.26 -4.22
N GLY A 22 -8.01 3.08 -4.54
CA GLY A 22 -8.22 2.41 -5.83
C GLY A 22 -7.30 2.89 -6.96
N LEU A 23 -6.27 3.69 -6.68
CA LEU A 23 -5.37 4.20 -7.72
C LEU A 23 -4.55 3.07 -8.36
N ALA A 24 -4.34 3.16 -9.66
CA ALA A 24 -3.41 2.29 -10.39
C ALA A 24 -1.96 2.69 -10.12
N ASN A 25 -1.01 1.76 -10.30
CA ASN A 25 0.42 2.02 -10.05
C ASN A 25 0.97 3.23 -10.82
N LYS A 26 0.43 3.50 -12.02
CA LYS A 26 0.73 4.72 -12.79
C LYS A 26 0.31 5.98 -12.04
N GLN A 27 -0.92 6.04 -11.56
CA GLN A 27 -1.43 7.20 -10.83
C GLN A 27 -0.70 7.40 -9.50
N ILE A 28 -0.35 6.30 -8.82
CA ILE A 28 0.46 6.35 -7.58
C ILE A 28 1.86 6.89 -7.87
N ALA A 29 2.48 6.42 -8.96
CA ALA A 29 3.78 6.89 -9.42
C ALA A 29 3.77 8.39 -9.71
N ASP A 30 2.76 8.85 -10.46
CA ASP A 30 2.55 10.26 -10.79
C ASP A 30 2.32 11.09 -9.51
N SER A 31 1.52 10.60 -8.57
CA SER A 31 1.22 11.28 -7.30
C SER A 31 2.42 11.39 -6.36
N LEU A 32 3.34 10.42 -6.38
CA LEU A 32 4.49 10.35 -5.47
C LEU A 32 5.82 10.76 -6.14
N GLY A 33 5.80 11.14 -7.41
CA GLY A 33 6.98 11.51 -8.18
C GLY A 33 8.02 10.39 -8.29
N ILE A 34 7.57 9.13 -8.41
CA ILE A 34 8.43 7.95 -8.57
C ILE A 34 8.10 7.15 -9.81
N SER A 35 8.94 6.17 -10.15
CA SER A 35 8.67 5.29 -11.28
C SER A 35 7.57 4.27 -10.94
N GLN A 36 6.81 3.84 -11.97
CA GLN A 36 5.82 2.76 -11.83
C GLN A 36 6.45 1.45 -11.37
N SER A 37 7.70 1.18 -11.78
CA SER A 37 8.44 0.00 -11.31
C SER A 37 8.67 0.09 -9.81
N ARG A 38 9.11 1.25 -9.31
CA ARG A 38 9.29 1.45 -7.87
C ARG A 38 7.98 1.26 -7.12
N VAL A 39 6.86 1.74 -7.65
CA VAL A 39 5.53 1.47 -7.05
C VAL A 39 5.25 -0.02 -7.00
N LYS A 40 5.47 -0.77 -8.08
CA LYS A 40 5.27 -2.24 -8.08
C LYS A 40 6.05 -2.92 -6.95
N ASP A 41 7.34 -2.58 -6.82
CA ASP A 41 8.20 -3.16 -5.78
C ASP A 41 7.65 -2.83 -4.37
N VAL A 42 7.25 -1.57 -4.14
CA VAL A 42 6.64 -1.17 -2.87
C VAL A 42 5.33 -1.92 -2.61
N VAL A 43 4.48 -2.10 -3.62
CA VAL A 43 3.23 -2.86 -3.47
C VAL A 43 3.52 -4.31 -3.08
N GLU A 44 4.49 -4.97 -3.71
CA GLU A 44 4.87 -6.34 -3.34
C GLU A 44 5.37 -6.43 -1.89
N ASP A 45 6.18 -5.48 -1.45
CA ASP A 45 6.66 -5.43 -0.06
C ASP A 45 5.52 -5.19 0.93
N ILE A 46 4.56 -4.31 0.59
CA ILE A 46 3.33 -4.11 1.37
C ILE A 46 2.55 -5.43 1.46
N LEU A 47 2.33 -6.14 0.35
CA LEU A 47 1.59 -7.41 0.36
C LEU A 47 2.25 -8.41 1.31
N LYS A 48 3.58 -8.55 1.24
CA LYS A 48 4.35 -9.44 2.12
C LYS A 48 4.23 -9.03 3.59
N LYS A 49 4.37 -7.74 3.90
CA LYS A 49 4.30 -7.21 5.28
C LYS A 49 2.91 -7.32 5.88
N LEU A 50 1.87 -7.13 5.07
CA LEU A 50 0.47 -7.24 5.49
C LEU A 50 -0.05 -8.67 5.47
N GLY A 51 0.68 -9.62 4.88
CA GLY A 51 0.18 -10.98 4.64
C GLY A 51 -1.02 -11.00 3.68
N ALA A 52 -1.13 -10.00 2.81
CA ALA A 52 -2.26 -9.83 1.92
C ALA A 52 -2.06 -10.65 0.63
N PRO A 53 -3.03 -11.47 0.21
CA PRO A 53 -2.90 -12.32 -0.98
C PRO A 53 -2.93 -11.52 -2.30
N ASN A 54 -3.45 -10.30 -2.27
CA ASN A 54 -3.55 -9.44 -3.44
C ASN A 54 -3.72 -7.97 -3.04
N ARG A 55 -3.60 -7.08 -4.04
CA ARG A 55 -3.74 -5.63 -3.86
C ARG A 55 -5.08 -5.20 -3.25
N ALA A 56 -6.17 -5.90 -3.56
CA ALA A 56 -7.50 -5.56 -3.05
C ALA A 56 -7.61 -5.87 -1.55
N ALA A 57 -7.04 -7.01 -1.12
CA ALA A 57 -6.95 -7.36 0.29
C ALA A 57 -6.08 -6.35 1.06
N ALA A 58 -4.93 -5.93 0.51
CA ALA A 58 -4.09 -4.90 1.14
C ALA A 58 -4.80 -3.55 1.25
N ALA A 59 -5.49 -3.12 0.20
CA ALA A 59 -6.32 -1.91 0.20
C ALA A 59 -7.42 -1.98 1.28
N ALA A 60 -8.11 -3.12 1.41
CA ALA A 60 -9.14 -3.32 2.42
C ALA A 60 -8.58 -3.31 3.85
N LEU A 61 -7.42 -3.94 4.08
CA LEU A 61 -6.74 -3.92 5.38
C LEU A 61 -6.33 -2.50 5.79
N TRP A 62 -5.77 -1.73 4.85
CA TRP A 62 -5.41 -0.33 5.09
C TRP A 62 -6.64 0.52 5.40
N ALA A 63 -7.71 0.40 4.61
CA ALA A 63 -8.95 1.17 4.82
C ALA A 63 -9.60 0.87 6.18
N GLN A 64 -9.59 -0.40 6.61
CA GLN A 64 -10.09 -0.79 7.94
C GLN A 64 -9.26 -0.21 9.07
N TRP A 65 -7.94 -0.12 8.91
CA TRP A 65 -7.05 0.49 9.91
C TRP A 65 -7.19 2.01 9.96
N ALA A 66 -7.27 2.69 8.81
CA ALA A 66 -7.41 4.13 8.73
C ALA A 66 -8.79 4.65 9.21
N SER A 67 -9.79 3.78 9.26
CA SER A 67 -11.14 4.10 9.78
C SER A 67 -11.27 3.89 11.30
N LYS A 68 -10.19 3.46 11.95
CA LYS A 68 -10.14 3.12 13.37
C LYS A 68 -9.44 4.22 14.16
#